data_AF-A0A1Z4R3F5-F1
#
_entry.id   AF-A0A1Z4R3F5-F1
#
_cell.length_a   1.000
_cell.length_b   1.000
_cell.length_c   1.000
_cell.angle_alpha   90.00
_cell.angle_beta   90.00
_cell.angle_gamma   90.00
#
_symmetry.space_group_name_H-M   'P 1'
#
loop_
_entity.id
_entity.type
_entity.pdbx_description
1 polymer ?
#
loop_
_entity_poly.entity_id
_entity_poly.type
_entity_poly.pdbx_seq_one_letter_code
_entity_poly.pdbx_strand_id
1 'polypeptide(L)'
;MSLLQWLLSKQLKHNKLKQKLSGFTLIELLVAMVISILVISPLLGFMVNILDNDRKEQVKTNTEQDVKSALEYIKRDLQESVYIYDADGINEIRKRLPKYTDKDSYFPVLVFWKRQFKEKGFNISATEQDDAFSYSLVAYYLIKDNNTTWSKAARIGRFHLSDGYGSTDAQKESTRDKGFQRFNLKSTGDLKTKMNKWEPKSSETITNTILTLSDYIDQTPIENTKNPAPACPTPPVTVPPTPAMQLIPKYGGSGDVAPTGSVNTRGFYVCVDSTNTAAEVYIRGNAMARMQDNNIDFDQNVTSQNSYFPASSIRVKGRGFIYTK
;
A
#
# COMPACT_ATOMS: atom_id res chain seq x y z
N MET A 1 -10.21 -104.50 1.89
CA MET A 1 -11.35 -103.59 1.67
C MET A 1 -10.94 -102.19 2.15
N SER A 2 -11.18 -101.09 1.45
CA SER A 2 -11.96 -100.96 0.21
C SER A 2 -11.11 -100.39 -0.94
N LEU A 3 -11.27 -100.97 -2.12
CA LEU A 3 -10.76 -100.41 -3.40
C LEU A 3 -11.22 -98.96 -3.60
N LEU A 4 -12.37 -98.62 -3.01
CA LEU A 4 -12.91 -97.27 -2.90
C LEU A 4 -12.00 -96.31 -2.12
N GLN A 5 -11.40 -96.71 -0.99
CA GLN A 5 -10.46 -95.86 -0.24
C GLN A 5 -9.15 -95.64 -1.01
N TRP A 6 -8.68 -96.63 -1.75
CA TRP A 6 -7.47 -96.48 -2.57
C TRP A 6 -7.72 -95.56 -3.77
N LEU A 7 -8.86 -95.71 -4.46
CA LEU A 7 -9.29 -94.81 -5.53
C LEU A 7 -9.53 -93.38 -5.04
N LEU A 8 -10.18 -93.20 -3.88
CA LEU A 8 -10.37 -91.87 -3.26
C LEU A 8 -9.06 -91.22 -2.85
N SER A 9 -8.10 -91.98 -2.31
CA SER A 9 -6.78 -91.45 -1.93
C SER A 9 -5.93 -91.00 -3.14
N LYS A 10 -6.12 -91.65 -4.31
CA LYS A 10 -5.49 -91.24 -5.57
C LYS A 10 -6.19 -90.04 -6.22
N GLN A 11 -7.52 -89.92 -6.10
CA GLN A 11 -8.25 -88.76 -6.64
C GLN A 11 -8.08 -87.49 -5.78
N LEU A 12 -7.93 -87.63 -4.45
CA LEU A 12 -7.73 -86.49 -3.55
C LEU A 12 -6.31 -85.89 -3.61
N LYS A 13 -5.33 -86.59 -4.18
CA LYS A 13 -3.96 -86.07 -4.42
C LYS A 13 -3.80 -85.25 -5.70
N HIS A 14 -4.90 -84.93 -6.39
CA HIS A 14 -4.91 -84.09 -7.59
C HIS A 14 -5.66 -82.75 -7.44
N ASN A 15 -5.93 -82.31 -6.21
CA ASN A 15 -6.00 -80.88 -5.97
C ASN A 15 -4.58 -80.35 -5.79
N LYS A 16 -3.83 -80.28 -6.90
CA LYS A 16 -2.89 -79.17 -7.04
C LYS A 16 -3.78 -77.94 -6.86
N LEU A 17 -3.63 -77.25 -5.72
CA LEU A 17 -3.94 -75.83 -5.68
C LEU A 17 -3.31 -75.29 -6.95
N LYS A 18 -4.13 -75.00 -7.97
CA LYS A 18 -3.69 -74.12 -9.05
C LYS A 18 -3.29 -72.89 -8.27
N GLN A 19 -2.00 -72.72 -8.02
CA GLN A 19 -1.48 -71.39 -7.76
C GLN A 19 -2.05 -70.60 -8.91
N LYS A 20 -3.04 -69.73 -8.62
CA LYS A 20 -3.38 -68.67 -9.53
C LYS A 20 -2.03 -68.01 -9.77
N LEU A 21 -1.44 -68.25 -10.93
CA LEU A 21 -0.46 -67.34 -11.50
C LEU A 21 -1.26 -66.07 -11.74
N SER A 22 -1.42 -65.31 -10.66
CA SER A 22 -2.03 -64.00 -10.61
C SER A 22 -0.98 -63.01 -11.11
N GLY A 23 -0.56 -63.22 -12.35
CA GLY A 23 0.25 -62.27 -13.10
C GLY A 23 -0.69 -61.52 -14.04
N PHE A 24 -0.54 -60.20 -14.10
CA PHE A 24 -1.23 -59.42 -15.11
C PHE A 24 -0.73 -59.82 -16.49
N THR A 25 -1.64 -59.97 -17.44
CA THR A 25 -1.26 -60.11 -18.84
C THR A 25 -0.67 -58.79 -19.33
N LEU A 26 0.26 -58.85 -20.29
CA LEU A 26 0.89 -57.66 -20.86
C LEU A 26 -0.16 -56.69 -21.47
N ILE A 27 -1.28 -57.24 -21.96
CA ILE A 27 -2.41 -56.46 -22.48
C ILE A 27 -3.24 -55.80 -21.36
N GLU A 28 -3.47 -56.46 -20.22
CA GLU A 28 -4.16 -55.82 -19.07
C GLU A 28 -3.34 -54.65 -18.51
N LEU A 29 -2.01 -54.80 -18.43
CA LEU A 29 -1.13 -53.71 -18.02
C LEU A 29 -1.15 -52.55 -19.02
N LEU A 30 -1.20 -52.85 -20.32
CA LEU A 30 -1.31 -51.83 -21.36
C LEU A 30 -2.65 -51.09 -21.30
N VAL A 31 -3.77 -51.83 -21.17
CA VAL A 31 -5.10 -51.24 -21.04
C VAL A 31 -5.22 -50.41 -19.76
N ALA A 32 -4.71 -50.91 -18.63
CA ALA A 32 -4.70 -50.18 -17.37
C ALA A 32 -3.89 -48.88 -17.48
N MET A 33 -2.76 -48.89 -18.18
CA MET A 33 -1.94 -47.69 -18.41
C MET A 33 -2.68 -46.67 -19.28
N VAL A 34 -3.32 -47.13 -20.37
CA VAL A 34 -4.10 -46.26 -21.26
C VAL A 34 -5.30 -45.64 -20.53
N ILE A 35 -6.05 -46.43 -19.76
CA ILE A 35 -7.18 -45.94 -18.96
C ILE A 35 -6.69 -44.96 -17.88
N SER A 36 -5.56 -45.26 -17.22
CA SER A 36 -4.98 -44.37 -16.21
C SER A 36 -4.62 -43.01 -16.81
N ILE A 37 -3.99 -42.97 -17.98
CA ILE A 37 -3.65 -41.72 -18.67
C ILE A 37 -4.93 -40.95 -19.06
N LEU A 38 -5.96 -41.66 -19.55
CA LEU A 38 -7.24 -41.06 -19.91
C LEU A 38 -7.99 -40.44 -18.72
N VAL A 39 -7.86 -41.01 -17.52
CA VAL A 39 -8.53 -40.52 -16.30
C VAL A 39 -7.70 -39.46 -15.57
N ILE A 40 -6.38 -39.65 -15.44
CA ILE A 40 -5.51 -38.76 -14.66
C ILE A 40 -5.33 -37.41 -15.35
N SER A 41 -5.19 -37.39 -16.69
CA SER A 41 -4.97 -36.15 -17.45
C SER A 41 -6.06 -35.09 -17.24
N PRO A 42 -7.36 -35.38 -17.38
CA PRO A 42 -8.41 -34.39 -17.15
C PRO A 42 -8.51 -33.96 -15.68
N LEU A 43 -8.22 -34.85 -14.72
CA LEU A 43 -8.21 -34.51 -13.29
C LEU A 43 -7.09 -33.53 -12.96
N LEU A 44 -5.87 -33.77 -13.48
CA LEU A 44 -4.75 -32.84 -13.32
C LEU A 44 -5.04 -31.49 -14.00
N GLY A 45 -5.62 -31.50 -15.21
CA GLY A 45 -6.01 -30.27 -15.90
C GLY A 45 -7.04 -29.45 -15.11
N PHE A 46 -8.05 -30.12 -14.55
CA PHE A 46 -9.03 -29.47 -13.68
C PHE A 46 -8.39 -28.89 -12.41
N MET A 47 -7.49 -29.64 -11.76
CA MET A 47 -6.79 -29.17 -10.57
C MET A 47 -5.93 -27.93 -10.84
N VAL A 48 -5.20 -27.90 -11.96
CA VAL A 48 -4.41 -26.71 -12.35
C VAL A 48 -5.32 -25.50 -12.57
N ASN A 49 -6.47 -25.68 -13.21
CA ASN A 49 -7.43 -24.59 -13.42
C ASN A 49 -8.00 -24.06 -12.11
N ILE A 50 -8.32 -24.92 -11.14
CA ILE A 50 -8.75 -24.49 -9.79
C ILE A 50 -7.63 -23.71 -9.11
N LEU A 51 -6.41 -24.24 -9.08
CA LEU A 51 -5.28 -23.58 -8.40
C LEU A 51 -4.95 -22.20 -9.01
N ASP A 52 -5.02 -22.08 -10.35
CA ASP A 52 -4.78 -20.80 -11.02
C ASP A 52 -5.90 -19.78 -10.73
N ASN A 53 -7.17 -20.23 -10.74
CA ASN A 53 -8.29 -19.38 -10.35
C ASN A 53 -8.22 -18.95 -8.88
N ASP A 54 -7.91 -19.87 -7.98
CA ASP A 54 -7.74 -19.58 -6.55
C ASP A 54 -6.61 -18.58 -6.33
N ARG A 55 -5.47 -18.76 -7.01
CA ARG A 55 -4.34 -17.80 -6.95
C ARG A 55 -4.77 -16.42 -7.43
N LYS A 56 -5.51 -16.33 -8.54
CA LYS A 56 -6.01 -15.06 -9.10
C LYS A 56 -6.97 -14.35 -8.13
N GLU A 57 -7.90 -15.07 -7.52
CA GLU A 57 -8.84 -14.46 -6.56
C GLU A 57 -8.15 -14.08 -5.23
N GLN A 58 -7.18 -14.87 -4.78
CA GLN A 58 -6.37 -14.53 -3.61
C GLN A 58 -5.57 -13.24 -3.81
N VAL A 59 -4.90 -13.04 -4.95
CA VAL A 59 -4.09 -11.82 -5.14
C VAL A 59 -4.95 -10.56 -5.22
N LYS A 60 -6.16 -10.65 -5.77
CA LYS A 60 -7.12 -9.53 -5.81
C LYS A 60 -7.54 -9.15 -4.39
N THR A 61 -7.99 -10.15 -3.63
CA THR A 61 -8.45 -9.99 -2.24
C THR A 61 -7.35 -9.42 -1.35
N ASN A 62 -6.13 -9.98 -1.43
CA ASN A 62 -4.99 -9.51 -0.64
C ASN A 62 -4.62 -8.06 -0.99
N THR A 63 -4.61 -7.70 -2.27
CA THR A 63 -4.31 -6.32 -2.70
C THR A 63 -5.40 -5.35 -2.25
N GLU A 64 -6.67 -5.74 -2.30
CA GLU A 64 -7.77 -4.93 -1.80
C GLU A 64 -7.66 -4.69 -0.28
N GLN A 65 -7.34 -5.74 0.48
CA GLN A 65 -7.12 -5.64 1.93
C GLN A 65 -5.92 -4.74 2.25
N ASP A 66 -4.83 -4.85 1.51
CA ASP A 66 -3.63 -4.02 1.71
C ASP A 66 -3.92 -2.53 1.42
N VAL A 67 -4.64 -2.23 0.31
CA VAL A 67 -5.08 -0.87 -0.02
C VAL A 67 -5.98 -0.30 1.07
N LYS A 68 -6.96 -1.08 1.56
CA LYS A 68 -7.83 -0.65 2.66
C LYS A 68 -7.06 -0.40 3.95
N SER A 69 -6.10 -1.26 4.28
CA SER A 69 -5.27 -1.14 5.47
C SER A 69 -4.37 0.10 5.41
N ALA A 70 -3.75 0.36 4.24
CA ALA A 70 -2.97 1.57 4.01
C ALA A 70 -3.82 2.83 4.13
N LEU A 71 -5.03 2.82 3.55
CA LEU A 71 -5.97 3.93 3.61
C LEU A 71 -6.45 4.22 5.05
N GLU A 72 -6.79 3.20 5.82
CA GLU A 72 -7.18 3.34 7.23
C GLU A 72 -6.01 3.84 8.10
N TYR A 73 -4.78 3.41 7.80
CA TYR A 73 -3.60 3.95 8.47
C TYR A 73 -3.44 5.46 8.20
N ILE A 74 -3.51 5.88 6.92
CA ILE A 74 -3.43 7.30 6.54
C ILE A 74 -4.56 8.11 7.17
N LYS A 75 -5.78 7.56 7.17
CA LYS A 75 -6.96 8.18 7.80
C LYS A 75 -6.73 8.47 9.28
N ARG A 76 -6.24 7.49 10.05
CA ARG A 76 -5.97 7.67 11.48
C ARG A 76 -4.94 8.78 11.72
N ASP A 77 -3.91 8.83 10.89
CA ASP A 77 -2.89 9.88 10.94
C ASP A 77 -3.47 11.27 10.56
N LEU A 78 -4.33 11.33 9.54
CA LEU A 78 -5.03 12.54 9.12
C LEU A 78 -6.05 13.05 10.14
N GLN A 79 -6.67 12.18 10.93
CA GLN A 79 -7.59 12.61 12.00
C GLN A 79 -6.87 13.45 13.08
N GLU A 80 -5.58 13.21 13.29
CA GLU A 80 -4.72 13.99 14.20
C GLU A 80 -4.14 15.26 13.54
N SER A 81 -4.44 15.50 12.27
CA SER A 81 -3.90 16.65 11.53
C SER A 81 -4.44 17.98 12.07
N VAL A 82 -3.56 18.97 12.05
CA VAL A 82 -3.81 20.36 12.46
C VAL A 82 -3.61 21.33 11.30
N TYR A 83 -2.84 20.94 10.30
CA TYR A 83 -2.64 21.68 9.06
C TYR A 83 -2.22 20.73 7.94
N ILE A 84 -2.85 20.83 6.77
CA ILE A 84 -2.53 20.02 5.59
C ILE A 84 -1.98 20.96 4.52
N TYR A 85 -0.83 20.63 3.94
CA TYR A 85 -0.25 21.39 2.85
C TYR A 85 -1.04 21.14 1.56
N ASP A 86 -1.38 22.22 0.89
CA ASP A 86 -2.00 22.20 -0.43
C ASP A 86 -0.94 22.20 -1.54
N ALA A 87 -1.34 22.30 -2.81
CA ALA A 87 -0.44 22.17 -3.94
C ALA A 87 0.68 23.23 -3.92
N ASP A 88 0.34 24.47 -3.55
CA ASP A 88 1.32 25.56 -3.41
C ASP A 88 2.25 25.31 -2.21
N GLY A 89 1.70 24.78 -1.11
CA GLY A 89 2.48 24.37 0.05
C GLY A 89 3.50 23.27 -0.24
N ILE A 90 3.12 22.27 -1.05
CA ILE A 90 4.02 21.21 -1.51
C ILE A 90 5.17 21.80 -2.33
N ASN A 91 4.90 22.75 -3.22
CA ASN A 91 5.93 23.41 -4.03
C ASN A 91 7.01 24.07 -3.16
N GLU A 92 6.63 24.63 -2.00
CA GLU A 92 7.58 25.28 -1.09
C GLU A 92 8.29 24.32 -0.14
N ILE A 93 7.58 23.33 0.41
CA ILE A 93 8.15 22.43 1.43
C ILE A 93 8.99 21.31 0.82
N ARG A 94 8.77 20.93 -0.45
CA ARG A 94 9.43 19.77 -1.07
C ARG A 94 10.96 19.82 -1.00
N LYS A 95 11.57 21.00 -1.21
CA LYS A 95 13.03 21.23 -1.10
C LYS A 95 13.62 20.92 0.28
N ARG A 96 12.77 20.84 1.31
CA ARG A 96 13.13 20.65 2.72
C ARG A 96 12.84 19.24 3.22
N LEU A 97 12.18 18.43 2.39
CA LEU A 97 11.87 17.05 2.71
C LEU A 97 12.96 16.11 2.15
N PRO A 98 13.12 14.91 2.73
CA PRO A 98 14.04 13.92 2.19
C PRO A 98 13.71 13.56 0.74
N LYS A 99 14.74 13.10 0.02
CA LYS A 99 14.64 12.63 -1.37
C LYS A 99 14.20 13.70 -2.37
N TYR A 100 14.48 14.98 -2.09
CA TYR A 100 14.27 16.08 -3.02
C TYR A 100 15.01 15.90 -4.36
N THR A 101 16.26 15.43 -4.32
CA THR A 101 17.09 15.21 -5.53
C THR A 101 16.54 14.11 -6.43
N ASP A 102 15.85 13.13 -5.85
CA ASP A 102 15.36 11.92 -6.53
C ASP A 102 13.90 12.11 -6.98
N LYS A 103 13.58 13.30 -7.52
CA LYS A 103 12.21 13.74 -7.82
C LYS A 103 11.45 12.86 -8.80
N ASP A 104 12.17 12.11 -9.63
CA ASP A 104 11.62 11.21 -10.64
C ASP A 104 11.17 9.87 -10.06
N SER A 105 11.64 9.51 -8.86
CA SER A 105 11.31 8.26 -8.18
C SER A 105 10.60 8.46 -6.83
N TYR A 106 10.64 9.67 -6.27
CA TYR A 106 10.03 10.02 -5.00
C TYR A 106 9.20 11.31 -5.12
N PHE A 107 7.89 11.20 -4.87
CA PHE A 107 7.00 12.35 -4.86
C PHE A 107 6.17 12.42 -3.57
N PRO A 108 6.22 13.52 -2.80
CA PRO A 108 5.37 13.70 -1.63
C PRO A 108 3.95 14.05 -2.07
N VAL A 109 3.02 13.10 -1.89
CA VAL A 109 1.61 13.26 -2.29
C VAL A 109 0.81 13.95 -1.19
N LEU A 110 1.09 13.66 0.08
CA LEU A 110 0.33 14.20 1.21
C LEU A 110 1.28 14.62 2.32
N VAL A 111 1.27 15.89 2.69
CA VAL A 111 2.12 16.44 3.76
C VAL A 111 1.24 17.21 4.74
N PHE A 112 1.41 16.95 6.03
CA PHE A 112 0.61 17.61 7.07
C PHE A 112 1.33 17.64 8.41
N TRP A 113 0.94 18.60 9.23
CA TRP A 113 1.28 18.65 10.63
C TRP A 113 0.21 17.94 11.44
N LYS A 114 0.62 17.06 12.33
CA LYS A 114 -0.26 16.43 13.31
C LYS A 114 0.15 16.75 14.73
N ARG A 115 -0.83 16.78 15.62
CA ARG A 115 -0.64 16.90 17.07
C ARG A 115 -1.01 15.57 17.69
N GLN A 116 0.01 14.83 18.10
CA GLN A 116 -0.16 13.51 18.66
C GLN A 116 -0.27 13.60 20.19
N PHE A 117 -1.23 12.89 20.75
CA PHE A 117 -1.33 12.64 22.18
C PHE A 117 -0.34 11.56 22.59
N LYS A 118 0.44 11.82 23.63
CA LYS A 118 1.40 10.90 24.24
C LYS A 118 0.97 10.67 25.67
N GLU A 119 0.38 9.50 25.92
CA GLU A 119 0.06 9.06 27.27
C GLU A 119 1.35 9.01 28.09
N LYS A 120 1.33 9.58 29.30
CA LYS A 120 2.50 9.59 30.22
C LYS A 120 3.78 10.19 29.62
N GLY A 121 3.63 11.13 28.66
CA GLY A 121 4.76 11.78 27.99
C GLY A 121 5.47 12.88 28.82
N PHE A 122 5.00 13.15 30.03
CA PHE A 122 5.53 14.18 30.92
C PHE A 122 5.77 13.59 32.30
N ASN A 123 6.96 13.76 32.89
CA ASN A 123 7.20 13.30 34.26
C ASN A 123 6.91 14.46 35.21
N ILE A 124 5.89 14.34 36.06
CA ILE A 124 5.66 15.29 37.16
C ILE A 124 6.61 14.96 38.32
N SER A 125 6.83 13.67 38.58
CA SER A 125 7.76 13.17 39.60
C SER A 125 8.42 11.85 39.15
N ALA A 126 9.25 11.24 39.99
CA ALA A 126 9.92 9.96 39.67
C ALA A 126 8.94 8.79 39.48
N THR A 127 7.71 8.91 39.99
CA THR A 127 6.67 7.86 39.94
C THR A 127 5.36 8.32 39.28
N GLU A 128 5.23 9.61 38.96
CA GLU A 128 4.01 10.18 38.40
C GLU A 128 4.29 10.79 37.03
N GLN A 129 3.54 10.30 36.04
CA GLN A 129 3.64 10.74 34.66
C GLN A 129 2.29 11.29 34.22
N ASP A 130 2.32 12.44 33.56
CA ASP A 130 1.20 13.12 32.96
C ASP A 130 1.26 13.05 31.44
N ASP A 131 0.15 13.37 30.81
CA ASP A 131 0.00 13.30 29.37
C ASP A 131 0.67 14.50 28.67
N ALA A 132 1.25 14.25 27.50
CA ALA A 132 1.90 15.27 26.70
C ALA A 132 1.32 15.34 25.29
N PHE A 133 1.43 16.52 24.67
CA PHE A 133 1.19 16.69 23.25
C PHE A 133 2.50 16.99 22.53
N SER A 134 2.80 16.22 21.49
CA SER A 134 3.95 16.45 20.61
C SER A 134 3.47 16.78 19.20
N TYR A 135 4.09 17.77 18.57
CA TYR A 135 3.87 18.03 17.15
C TYR A 135 4.73 17.11 16.30
N SER A 136 4.21 16.74 15.14
CA SER A 136 4.95 15.96 14.15
C SER A 136 4.61 16.40 12.74
N LEU A 137 5.63 16.45 11.89
CA LEU A 137 5.48 16.58 10.44
C LEU A 137 5.44 15.17 9.85
N VAL A 138 4.40 14.89 9.06
CA VAL A 138 4.23 13.61 8.36
C VAL A 138 4.11 13.88 6.87
N ALA A 139 4.82 13.09 6.07
CA ALA A 139 4.73 13.14 4.62
C ALA A 139 4.56 11.72 4.06
N TYR A 140 3.53 11.51 3.24
CA TYR A 140 3.34 10.30 2.46
C TYR A 140 3.86 10.50 1.05
N TYR A 141 4.66 9.55 0.60
CA TYR A 141 5.32 9.54 -0.69
C TYR A 141 4.74 8.46 -1.58
N LEU A 142 4.58 8.78 -2.86
CA LEU A 142 4.58 7.79 -3.92
C LEU A 142 6.03 7.52 -4.30
N ILE A 143 6.41 6.23 -4.27
CA ILE A 143 7.77 5.78 -4.55
C ILE A 143 7.73 4.79 -5.71
N LYS A 144 8.51 5.07 -6.75
CA LYS A 144 8.79 4.13 -7.82
C LYS A 144 10.26 4.23 -8.21
N ASP A 145 11.09 3.46 -7.53
CA ASP A 145 12.51 3.32 -7.84
C ASP A 145 12.80 1.96 -8.55
N ASN A 146 14.08 1.69 -8.78
CA ASN A 146 14.58 0.45 -9.40
C ASN A 146 15.08 -0.58 -8.37
N ASN A 147 14.66 -0.50 -7.11
CA ASN A 147 15.10 -1.44 -6.08
C ASN A 147 14.45 -2.83 -6.27
N THR A 148 15.28 -3.86 -6.34
CA THR A 148 14.89 -5.27 -6.56
C THR A 148 14.32 -5.97 -5.33
N THR A 149 14.44 -5.36 -4.14
CA THR A 149 13.92 -5.91 -2.88
C THR A 149 12.38 -5.90 -2.86
N TRP A 150 11.77 -5.00 -3.62
CA TRP A 150 10.35 -4.75 -3.62
C TRP A 150 9.71 -5.18 -4.93
N SER A 151 8.38 -5.16 -4.97
CA SER A 151 7.67 -5.41 -6.22
C SER A 151 8.06 -4.38 -7.29
N LYS A 152 7.86 -4.75 -8.56
CA LYS A 152 8.06 -3.84 -9.69
C LYS A 152 7.00 -2.73 -9.74
N ALA A 153 5.98 -2.78 -8.89
CA ALA A 153 4.95 -1.76 -8.78
C ALA A 153 5.45 -0.52 -8.01
N ALA A 154 4.57 0.47 -7.84
CA ALA A 154 4.84 1.61 -6.98
C ALA A 154 4.55 1.27 -5.51
N ARG A 155 5.01 2.13 -4.60
CA ARG A 155 4.86 1.98 -3.16
C ARG A 155 4.35 3.27 -2.54
N ILE A 156 3.65 3.15 -1.41
CA ILE A 156 3.41 4.27 -0.51
C ILE A 156 4.42 4.21 0.62
N GLY A 157 5.21 5.28 0.76
CA GLY A 157 6.14 5.47 1.87
C GLY A 157 5.63 6.53 2.84
N ARG A 158 5.97 6.41 4.12
CA ARG A 158 5.68 7.39 5.16
C ARG A 158 6.98 7.92 5.75
N PHE A 159 7.11 9.22 5.76
CA PHE A 159 8.12 9.98 6.47
C PHE A 159 7.49 10.63 7.70
N HIS A 160 8.21 10.65 8.82
CA HIS A 160 7.74 11.21 10.07
C HIS A 160 8.90 11.85 10.83
N LEU A 161 8.67 13.09 11.27
CA LEU A 161 9.59 13.90 12.07
C LEU A 161 8.84 14.49 13.28
N SER A 162 9.33 14.29 14.49
CA SER A 162 8.64 14.60 15.77
C SER A 162 9.41 15.60 16.65
N ASP A 163 8.67 16.46 17.37
CA ASP A 163 9.16 17.46 18.36
C ASP A 163 9.76 16.83 19.62
N GLY A 164 9.53 15.53 19.82
CA GLY A 164 9.84 14.88 21.08
C GLY A 164 8.83 15.26 22.19
N TYR A 165 9.05 14.71 23.37
CA TYR A 165 8.23 14.91 24.57
C TYR A 165 9.10 14.82 25.83
N GLY A 166 8.65 15.41 26.92
CA GLY A 166 9.36 15.39 28.20
C GLY A 166 9.13 16.63 29.04
N SER A 167 9.50 16.54 30.32
CA SER A 167 9.35 17.62 31.30
C SER A 167 10.44 18.69 31.20
N THR A 168 11.65 18.31 30.81
CA THR A 168 12.78 19.24 30.61
C THR A 168 13.16 19.35 29.15
N ASP A 169 13.84 20.44 28.78
CA ASP A 169 14.33 20.63 27.41
C ASP A 169 15.33 19.54 27.01
N ALA A 170 16.14 19.02 27.94
CA ALA A 170 17.05 17.91 27.68
C ALA A 170 16.31 16.60 27.35
N GLN A 171 15.19 16.32 28.03
CA GLN A 171 14.37 15.13 27.73
C GLN A 171 13.65 15.25 26.39
N LYS A 172 13.11 16.44 26.09
CA LYS A 172 12.54 16.73 24.78
C LYS A 172 13.58 16.55 23.69
N GLU A 173 14.78 17.09 23.87
CA GLU A 173 15.91 16.94 22.94
C GLU A 173 16.27 15.47 22.70
N SER A 174 16.24 14.63 23.76
CA SER A 174 16.58 13.20 23.66
C SER A 174 15.56 12.37 22.89
N THR A 175 14.29 12.79 22.88
CA THR A 175 13.18 12.08 22.22
C THR A 175 12.78 12.72 20.89
N ARG A 176 13.33 13.90 20.58
CA ARG A 176 13.10 14.63 19.34
C ARG A 176 13.86 13.98 18.19
N ASP A 177 13.23 13.94 17.03
CA ASP A 177 13.93 13.56 15.81
C ASP A 177 14.94 14.65 15.39
N LYS A 178 16.11 14.21 14.92
CA LYS A 178 17.16 15.13 14.44
C LYS A 178 16.65 15.96 13.26
N GLY A 179 16.90 17.26 13.32
CA GLY A 179 16.46 18.21 12.29
C GLY A 179 15.02 18.72 12.49
N PHE A 180 14.28 18.24 13.49
CA PHE A 180 12.98 18.80 13.81
C PHE A 180 13.11 20.24 14.30
N GLN A 181 12.27 21.10 13.74
CA GLN A 181 12.05 22.46 14.21
C GLN A 181 10.55 22.74 14.22
N ARG A 182 10.05 23.34 15.29
CA ARG A 182 8.64 23.74 15.35
C ARG A 182 8.38 24.93 14.43
N PHE A 183 7.25 24.91 13.73
CA PHE A 183 6.81 26.03 12.88
C PHE A 183 6.69 27.33 13.67
N ASN A 184 7.02 28.46 13.02
CA ASN A 184 7.00 29.78 13.64
C ASN A 184 5.79 30.60 13.15
N LEU A 185 4.88 30.92 14.07
CA LEU A 185 3.67 31.70 13.75
C LEU A 185 3.83 33.22 13.96
N LYS A 186 5.01 33.69 14.39
CA LYS A 186 5.26 35.11 14.70
C LYS A 186 5.47 35.97 13.46
N SER A 187 5.69 35.37 12.30
CA SER A 187 5.87 36.09 11.04
C SER A 187 4.56 36.73 10.56
N THR A 188 4.66 37.83 9.81
CA THR A 188 3.53 38.50 9.17
C THR A 188 2.95 37.64 8.03
N GLY A 189 1.63 37.60 7.89
CA GLY A 189 0.91 36.88 6.83
C GLY A 189 -0.24 36.01 7.34
N ASP A 190 -0.89 35.28 6.42
CA ASP A 190 -1.87 34.25 6.73
C ASP A 190 -1.20 32.96 7.24
N LEU A 191 -1.99 32.04 7.81
CA LEU A 191 -1.46 30.76 8.31
C LEU A 191 -0.71 30.01 7.21
N LYS A 192 -1.22 29.98 5.97
CA LYS A 192 -0.59 29.31 4.83
C LYS A 192 0.82 29.84 4.56
N THR A 193 1.01 31.15 4.47
CA THR A 193 2.33 31.75 4.26
C THR A 193 3.30 31.43 5.39
N LYS A 194 2.82 31.39 6.64
CA LYS A 194 3.66 31.05 7.80
C LYS A 194 4.11 29.58 7.76
N MET A 195 3.19 28.67 7.42
CA MET A 195 3.47 27.23 7.36
C MET A 195 4.38 26.86 6.18
N ASN A 196 4.28 27.56 5.05
CA ASN A 196 5.12 27.34 3.85
C ASN A 196 6.58 27.80 4.04
N LYS A 197 6.83 28.66 5.03
CA LYS A 197 8.18 29.12 5.42
C LYS A 197 8.87 28.20 6.42
N TRP A 198 8.25 27.08 6.81
CA TRP A 198 8.88 26.13 7.71
C TRP A 198 10.22 25.63 7.17
N GLU A 199 11.23 25.57 8.03
CA GLU A 199 12.57 25.06 7.72
C GLU A 199 13.01 24.08 8.81
N PRO A 200 13.73 23.01 8.44
CA PRO A 200 14.34 22.11 9.42
C PRO A 200 15.45 22.85 10.17
N LYS A 201 15.79 22.34 11.36
CA LYS A 201 16.81 22.93 12.21
C LYS A 201 18.16 22.96 11.48
N SER A 202 18.66 24.15 11.17
CA SER A 202 19.85 24.36 10.32
C SER A 202 21.14 23.70 10.85
N SER A 203 21.21 23.42 12.16
CA SER A 203 22.35 22.76 12.80
C SER A 203 22.31 21.23 12.72
N GLU A 204 21.22 20.63 12.24
CA GLU A 204 21.00 19.18 12.26
C GLU A 204 20.52 18.65 10.92
N THR A 205 21.08 17.51 10.49
CA THR A 205 20.60 16.80 9.30
C THR A 205 19.49 15.82 9.69
N ILE A 206 18.43 15.78 8.87
CA ILE A 206 17.33 14.82 9.04
C ILE A 206 17.87 13.42 8.78
N THR A 207 17.82 12.55 9.79
CA THR A 207 18.26 11.15 9.70
C THR A 207 17.12 10.17 9.45
N ASN A 208 15.87 10.60 9.62
CA ASN A 208 14.69 9.76 9.52
C ASN A 208 14.51 9.26 8.07
N THR A 209 14.37 7.96 7.91
CA THR A 209 14.15 7.31 6.62
C THR A 209 12.66 7.21 6.30
N ILE A 210 12.35 7.01 5.02
CA ILE A 210 10.97 6.79 4.57
C ILE A 210 10.65 5.31 4.77
N LEU A 211 9.61 5.01 5.56
CA LEU A 211 9.16 3.64 5.83
C LEU A 211 8.08 3.23 4.83
N THR A 212 8.22 2.07 4.19
CA THR A 212 7.21 1.54 3.27
C THR A 212 5.96 1.12 4.03
N LEU A 213 4.79 1.65 3.65
CA LEU A 213 3.48 1.29 4.21
C LEU A 213 2.78 0.23 3.35
N SER A 214 2.81 0.39 2.03
CA SER A 214 2.21 -0.55 1.09
C SER A 214 3.11 -0.70 -0.12
N ASP A 215 3.40 -1.95 -0.46
CA ASP A 215 3.88 -2.36 -1.78
C ASP A 215 2.65 -2.69 -2.66
N TYR A 216 2.79 -2.79 -3.98
CA TYR A 216 1.70 -3.08 -4.93
C TYR A 216 0.71 -1.91 -5.19
N ILE A 217 1.23 -0.69 -5.28
CA ILE A 217 0.46 0.48 -5.73
C ILE A 217 0.60 0.63 -7.24
N ASP A 218 -0.48 1.06 -7.88
CA ASP A 218 -0.50 1.21 -9.32
C ASP A 218 0.52 2.25 -9.84
N GLN A 219 1.40 1.78 -10.71
CA GLN A 219 2.46 2.54 -11.35
C GLN A 219 2.15 2.94 -12.80
N THR A 220 0.91 2.74 -13.25
CA THR A 220 0.51 3.07 -14.62
C THR A 220 0.72 4.56 -14.89
N PRO A 221 1.56 4.93 -15.87
CA PRO A 221 1.78 6.32 -16.24
C PRO A 221 0.49 7.00 -16.67
N ILE A 222 0.39 8.30 -16.41
CA ILE A 222 -0.77 9.07 -16.88
C ILE A 222 -0.63 9.33 -18.38
N GLU A 223 -1.68 8.96 -19.12
CA GLU A 223 -1.77 9.09 -20.58
C GLU A 223 -3.18 9.51 -21.00
N ASN A 224 -3.29 10.43 -21.95
CA ASN A 224 -4.58 11.07 -22.29
C ASN A 224 -5.70 10.10 -22.75
N THR A 225 -5.36 8.95 -23.34
CA THR A 225 -6.35 8.06 -23.99
C THR A 225 -6.58 6.73 -23.25
N LYS A 226 -5.64 6.29 -22.42
CA LYS A 226 -5.72 5.00 -21.70
C LYS A 226 -5.79 5.15 -20.19
N ASN A 227 -5.17 6.20 -19.66
CA ASN A 227 -5.07 6.43 -18.23
C ASN A 227 -5.02 7.94 -17.95
N PRO A 228 -6.10 8.71 -18.21
CA PRO A 228 -6.13 10.18 -18.03
C PRO A 228 -5.71 10.67 -16.63
N ALA A 229 -5.39 11.96 -16.49
CA ALA A 229 -5.17 12.52 -15.16
C ALA A 229 -6.46 12.44 -14.31
N PRO A 230 -6.40 12.08 -13.01
CA PRO A 230 -7.54 12.18 -12.13
C PRO A 230 -7.96 13.64 -11.90
N ALA A 231 -9.19 13.84 -11.41
CA ALA A 231 -9.70 15.15 -11.03
C ALA A 231 -10.35 15.07 -9.65
N CYS A 232 -10.30 16.17 -8.89
CA CYS A 232 -11.01 16.26 -7.62
C CYS A 232 -12.52 16.40 -7.83
N PRO A 233 -13.33 15.87 -6.91
CA PRO A 233 -14.78 16.08 -6.95
C PRO A 233 -15.09 17.57 -6.93
N THR A 234 -15.83 18.05 -7.92
CA THR A 234 -16.35 19.41 -7.92
C THR A 234 -17.64 19.45 -7.10
N PRO A 235 -17.74 20.32 -6.08
CA PRO A 235 -19.01 20.48 -5.36
C PRO A 235 -20.10 20.97 -6.34
N PRO A 236 -21.37 20.56 -6.18
CA PRO A 236 -22.47 21.10 -6.95
C PRO A 236 -22.49 22.63 -6.81
N VAL A 237 -22.62 23.36 -7.92
CA VAL A 237 -22.44 24.83 -8.05
C VAL A 237 -23.54 25.67 -7.34
N THR A 238 -24.15 25.14 -6.29
CA THR A 238 -25.35 25.73 -5.68
C THR A 238 -25.06 26.85 -4.67
N VAL A 239 -23.81 27.02 -4.20
CA VAL A 239 -23.44 28.17 -3.34
C VAL A 239 -21.96 28.59 -3.55
N PRO A 240 -21.68 29.83 -3.99
CA PRO A 240 -20.34 30.42 -3.92
C PRO A 240 -20.07 31.07 -2.54
N PRO A 241 -18.81 31.08 -2.03
CA PRO A 241 -17.62 30.41 -2.51
C PRO A 241 -17.33 29.14 -1.69
N THR A 242 -17.54 27.95 -2.25
CA THR A 242 -16.98 26.73 -1.66
C THR A 242 -15.50 26.66 -2.05
N PRO A 243 -14.55 26.51 -1.10
CA PRO A 243 -13.13 26.37 -1.45
C PRO A 243 -12.94 25.18 -2.41
N ALA A 244 -12.34 25.43 -3.56
CA ALA A 244 -12.02 24.37 -4.51
C ALA A 244 -10.92 23.48 -3.90
N MET A 245 -11.16 22.16 -3.84
CA MET A 245 -10.13 21.21 -3.47
C MET A 245 -9.00 21.25 -4.50
N GLN A 246 -7.76 21.22 -4.02
CA GLN A 246 -6.58 21.15 -4.88
C GLN A 246 -6.11 19.71 -5.03
N LEU A 247 -5.86 19.29 -6.27
CA LEU A 247 -5.32 17.97 -6.59
C LEU A 247 -3.81 17.93 -6.38
N ILE A 248 -3.33 16.89 -5.70
CA ILE A 248 -1.90 16.60 -5.50
C ILE A 248 -1.67 15.11 -5.82
N PRO A 249 -0.72 14.74 -6.67
CA PRO A 249 0.15 15.62 -7.47
C PRO A 249 -0.63 16.49 -8.47
N LYS A 250 -0.07 17.64 -8.86
CA LYS A 250 -0.66 18.45 -9.93
C LYS A 250 -0.21 17.90 -11.28
N TYR A 251 -1.07 17.10 -11.93
CA TYR A 251 -0.80 16.51 -13.23
C TYR A 251 -0.92 17.58 -14.33
N GLY A 252 0.21 18.21 -14.64
CA GLY A 252 0.32 19.32 -15.59
C GLY A 252 0.87 20.60 -14.95
N GLY A 253 1.64 21.36 -15.72
CA GLY A 253 2.39 22.53 -15.24
C GLY A 253 3.86 22.23 -14.99
N SER A 254 4.53 23.13 -14.26
CA SER A 254 5.95 23.06 -13.93
C SER A 254 6.19 23.24 -12.43
N GLY A 255 7.42 22.96 -11.97
CA GLY A 255 7.84 23.12 -10.58
C GLY A 255 7.77 21.84 -9.76
N ASP A 256 7.92 21.98 -8.45
CA ASP A 256 8.04 20.87 -7.50
C ASP A 256 6.70 20.22 -7.13
N VAL A 257 5.59 20.83 -7.56
CA VAL A 257 4.24 20.29 -7.38
C VAL A 257 3.82 19.28 -8.46
N ALA A 258 4.54 19.26 -9.59
CA ALA A 258 4.28 18.34 -10.69
C ALA A 258 5.17 17.09 -10.53
N PRO A 259 4.61 15.87 -10.63
CA PRO A 259 5.41 14.66 -10.61
C PRO A 259 6.11 14.47 -11.96
N THR A 260 7.33 13.94 -11.95
CA THR A 260 8.11 13.63 -13.15
C THR A 260 8.57 12.17 -13.12
N GLY A 261 9.02 11.64 -14.26
CA GLY A 261 9.54 10.28 -14.33
C GLY A 261 8.55 9.19 -13.91
N SER A 262 9.02 8.23 -13.11
CA SER A 262 8.29 7.01 -12.75
C SER A 262 7.22 7.21 -11.68
N VAL A 263 7.12 8.41 -11.09
CA VAL A 263 6.07 8.79 -10.12
C VAL A 263 4.94 9.61 -10.73
N ASN A 264 4.97 9.87 -12.05
CA ASN A 264 3.85 10.47 -12.77
C ASN A 264 2.75 9.45 -13.07
N THR A 265 2.16 8.90 -12.01
CA THR A 265 1.15 7.84 -12.03
C THR A 265 -0.04 8.28 -11.19
N ARG A 266 -1.19 7.60 -11.35
CA ARG A 266 -2.40 7.89 -10.57
C ARG A 266 -2.69 6.90 -9.45
N GLY A 267 -1.73 6.04 -9.09
CA GLY A 267 -1.92 5.02 -8.06
C GLY A 267 -2.12 5.58 -6.65
N PHE A 268 -1.65 6.81 -6.41
CA PHE A 268 -1.83 7.51 -5.14
C PHE A 268 -1.94 9.01 -5.40
N TYR A 269 -3.09 9.60 -5.06
CA TYR A 269 -3.32 11.03 -5.15
C TYR A 269 -4.28 11.50 -4.06
N VAL A 270 -4.28 12.80 -3.78
CA VAL A 270 -5.13 13.42 -2.77
C VAL A 270 -5.77 14.70 -3.30
N CYS A 271 -6.96 15.00 -2.79
CA CYS A 271 -7.66 16.25 -2.98
C CYS A 271 -7.69 16.99 -1.64
N VAL A 272 -6.99 18.11 -1.55
CA VAL A 272 -6.79 18.83 -0.28
C VAL A 272 -7.66 20.09 -0.24
N ASP A 273 -8.36 20.25 0.88
CA ASP A 273 -8.99 21.49 1.33
C ASP A 273 -8.24 21.96 2.58
N SER A 274 -7.20 22.77 2.35
CA SER A 274 -6.35 23.32 3.41
C SER A 274 -7.10 24.29 4.33
N THR A 275 -8.19 24.93 3.84
CA THR A 275 -9.00 25.87 4.62
C THR A 275 -9.79 25.14 5.71
N ASN A 276 -10.35 23.97 5.38
CA ASN A 276 -11.10 23.16 6.33
C ASN A 276 -10.27 22.06 7.01
N THR A 277 -8.95 22.02 6.78
CA THR A 277 -8.05 20.93 7.23
C THR A 277 -8.65 19.56 6.87
N ALA A 278 -9.10 19.42 5.62
CA ALA A 278 -9.69 18.21 5.12
C ALA A 278 -8.95 17.71 3.88
N ALA A 279 -8.87 16.40 3.72
CA ALA A 279 -8.30 15.78 2.55
C ALA A 279 -9.11 14.55 2.14
N GLU A 280 -9.22 14.33 0.84
CA GLU A 280 -9.74 13.11 0.27
C GLU A 280 -8.59 12.33 -0.36
N VAL A 281 -8.37 11.12 0.13
CA VAL A 281 -7.25 10.27 -0.25
C VAL A 281 -7.74 9.19 -1.17
N TYR A 282 -7.03 8.98 -2.28
CA TYR A 282 -7.33 7.96 -3.28
C TYR A 282 -6.12 7.05 -3.47
N ILE A 283 -6.34 5.74 -3.37
CA ILE A 283 -5.32 4.72 -3.60
C ILE A 283 -5.87 3.71 -4.59
N ARG A 284 -5.08 3.38 -5.62
CA ARG A 284 -5.31 2.27 -6.54
C ARG A 284 -4.17 1.25 -6.40
N GLY A 285 -4.53 0.03 -6.03
CA GLY A 285 -3.60 -1.08 -5.93
C GLY A 285 -3.34 -1.74 -7.29
N ASN A 286 -2.34 -2.62 -7.33
CA ASN A 286 -1.97 -3.42 -8.48
C ASN A 286 -1.74 -4.88 -8.09
N ALA A 287 -2.79 -5.70 -8.21
CA ALA A 287 -2.72 -7.12 -7.91
C ALA A 287 -1.95 -7.92 -8.98
N MET A 288 -1.82 -7.41 -10.20
CA MET A 288 -1.06 -8.09 -11.26
C MET A 288 0.41 -8.23 -10.91
N ALA A 289 0.98 -7.21 -10.24
CA ALA A 289 2.36 -7.24 -9.78
C ALA A 289 2.67 -8.34 -8.75
N ARG A 290 1.66 -9.05 -8.21
CA ARG A 290 1.83 -10.25 -7.38
C ARG A 290 1.93 -11.54 -8.18
N MET A 291 1.51 -11.52 -9.44
CA MET A 291 1.45 -12.70 -10.29
C MET A 291 2.49 -12.69 -11.39
N GLN A 292 2.78 -11.51 -11.93
CA GLN A 292 3.64 -11.33 -13.08
C GLN A 292 4.52 -10.09 -12.96
N ASP A 293 5.54 -10.07 -13.80
CA ASP A 293 6.69 -9.18 -13.71
C ASP A 293 6.76 -8.16 -14.85
N ASN A 294 5.86 -8.29 -15.82
CA ASN A 294 5.73 -7.51 -17.04
C ASN A 294 4.25 -7.27 -17.34
N ASN A 295 3.94 -6.23 -18.12
CA ASN A 295 2.56 -5.88 -18.48
C ASN A 295 1.64 -5.75 -17.25
N ILE A 296 2.15 -5.08 -16.22
CA ILE A 296 1.46 -4.85 -14.94
C ILE A 296 0.81 -3.47 -14.88
N ASP A 297 0.73 -2.78 -16.01
CA ASP A 297 0.10 -1.48 -16.13
C ASP A 297 -1.39 -1.65 -16.45
N PHE A 298 -2.20 -0.76 -15.89
CA PHE A 298 -3.63 -0.68 -16.06
C PHE A 298 -3.97 -0.15 -17.45
N ASP A 299 -4.84 -0.87 -18.17
CA ASP A 299 -5.46 -0.38 -19.40
C ASP A 299 -6.98 -0.30 -19.21
N GLN A 300 -7.54 0.91 -19.23
CA GLN A 300 -8.97 1.14 -19.04
C GLN A 300 -9.84 0.47 -20.11
N ASN A 301 -9.26 0.16 -21.27
CA ASN A 301 -9.99 -0.49 -22.37
C ASN A 301 -10.11 -2.00 -22.17
N VAL A 302 -9.39 -2.58 -21.20
CA VAL A 302 -9.36 -4.01 -20.94
C VAL A 302 -10.15 -4.33 -19.65
N THR A 303 -11.46 -4.47 -19.77
CA THR A 303 -12.37 -4.65 -18.62
C THR A 303 -12.00 -5.84 -17.71
N SER A 304 -11.41 -6.90 -18.26
CA SER A 304 -10.96 -8.06 -17.47
C SER A 304 -9.85 -7.71 -16.49
N GLN A 305 -9.07 -6.66 -16.77
CA GLN A 305 -7.98 -6.20 -15.92
C GLN A 305 -8.46 -5.36 -14.74
N ASN A 306 -9.59 -4.67 -14.85
CA ASN A 306 -10.10 -3.78 -13.80
C ASN A 306 -10.20 -4.45 -12.42
N SER A 307 -10.56 -5.73 -12.38
CA SER A 307 -10.66 -6.51 -11.14
C SER A 307 -9.32 -6.69 -10.41
N TYR A 308 -8.19 -6.51 -11.10
CA TYR A 308 -6.84 -6.58 -10.53
C TYR A 308 -6.30 -5.24 -10.04
N PHE A 309 -7.05 -4.14 -10.22
CA PHE A 309 -6.65 -2.81 -9.77
C PHE A 309 -7.69 -2.23 -8.80
N PRO A 310 -7.80 -2.80 -7.58
CA PRO A 310 -8.76 -2.32 -6.59
C PRO A 310 -8.45 -0.85 -6.24
N ALA A 311 -9.48 -0.01 -6.27
CA ALA A 311 -9.37 1.40 -5.93
C ALA A 311 -10.26 1.71 -4.72
N SER A 312 -9.73 2.51 -3.80
CA SER A 312 -10.46 2.93 -2.59
C SER A 312 -10.16 4.39 -2.30
N SER A 313 -11.14 5.09 -1.74
CA SER A 313 -10.99 6.48 -1.33
C SER A 313 -11.64 6.76 0.01
N ILE A 314 -11.12 7.77 0.70
CA ILE A 314 -11.71 8.25 1.95
C ILE A 314 -11.52 9.75 2.11
N ARG A 315 -12.58 10.43 2.57
CA ARG A 315 -12.52 11.83 2.98
C ARG A 315 -12.36 11.93 4.48
N VAL A 316 -11.34 12.68 4.91
CA VAL A 316 -10.99 12.85 6.33
C VAL A 316 -10.86 14.33 6.65
N LYS A 317 -11.43 14.73 7.78
CA LYS A 317 -11.25 16.05 8.37
C LYS A 317 -10.37 15.93 9.61
N GLY A 318 -9.32 16.73 9.67
CA GLY A 318 -8.46 16.86 10.84
C GLY A 318 -9.22 17.44 12.04
N ARG A 319 -8.89 16.96 13.23
CA ARG A 319 -9.50 17.42 14.49
C ARG A 319 -8.76 18.60 15.12
N GLY A 320 -7.54 18.89 14.66
CA GLY A 320 -6.70 19.94 15.21
C GLY A 320 -6.94 21.29 14.55
N PHE A 321 -6.78 22.37 15.33
CA PHE A 321 -6.76 23.74 14.82
C PHE A 321 -5.48 24.45 15.27
N ILE A 322 -4.87 25.22 14.36
CA ILE A 322 -3.80 26.17 14.67
C ILE A 322 -4.40 27.56 14.65
N TYR A 323 -4.39 28.25 15.80
CA TYR A 323 -4.78 29.64 15.87
C TYR A 323 -3.55 30.52 15.63
N THR A 324 -3.67 31.49 14.74
CA THR A 324 -2.70 32.58 14.59
C THR A 324 -3.32 33.85 15.17
N LYS A 325 -2.53 34.62 15.94
CA LYS A 325 -2.89 35.99 16.30
C LYS A 325 -2.73 36.92 15.11
#